data_AF-F9D1Y8-F1
#
_entry.id   AF-F9D1Y8-F1
#
_cell.length_a   1.000
_cell.length_b   1.000
_cell.length_c   1.000
_cell.angle_alpha   90.00
_cell.angle_beta   90.00
_cell.angle_gamma   90.00
#
_symmetry.space_group_name_H-M   'P 1'
#
loop_
_entity.id
_entity.type
_entity.pdbx_description
1 polymer ?
#
loop_
_entity_poly.entity_id
_entity_poly.type
_entity_poly.pdbx_seq_one_letter_code
_entity_poly.pdbx_strand_id
1 'polypeptide(L)'
;MLFFYILYASLLLLLAPFLVAGKGFGGFLLFFALSMGIPVAGSILWAWLWAPGNSAANVRVTIAFHVLAASLALIWLLSAA
;
A
#
# COMPACT_ATOMS: atom_id res chain seq x y z
N MET A 1 17.21 1.40 -5.34
CA MET A 1 16.02 2.20 -5.75
C MET A 1 15.01 1.39 -6.54
N LEU A 2 15.36 0.79 -7.69
CA LEU A 2 14.42 -0.01 -8.48
C LEU A 2 13.76 -1.16 -7.69
N PHE A 3 14.55 -1.92 -6.93
CA PHE A 3 14.04 -3.02 -6.09
C PHE A 3 12.97 -2.57 -5.07
N PHE A 4 13.18 -1.41 -4.44
CA PHE A 4 12.20 -0.83 -3.52
C PHE A 4 10.86 -0.56 -4.22
N TYR A 5 10.89 0.05 -5.41
CA TYR A 5 9.66 0.34 -6.16
C TYR A 5 8.95 -0.91 -6.66
N ILE A 6 9.66 -1.97 -7.03
CA ILE A 6 9.06 -3.26 -7.42
C ILE A 6 8.36 -3.91 -6.21
N LEU A 7 9.04 -3.94 -5.06
CA LEU A 7 8.49 -4.52 -3.84
C LEU A 7 7.29 -3.71 -3.34
N TYR A 8 7.40 -2.38 -3.42
CA TYR A 8 6.32 -1.47 -3.07
C TYR A 8 5.12 -1.57 -4.02
N ALA A 9 5.35 -1.66 -5.33
CA ALA A 9 4.30 -1.93 -6.32
C ALA A 9 3.55 -3.25 -6.01
N SER A 10 4.30 -4.29 -5.63
CA SER A 10 3.72 -5.58 -5.24
C SER A 10 2.85 -5.46 -3.98
N LEU A 11 3.32 -4.70 -2.98
CA LEU A 11 2.54 -4.38 -1.78
C LEU A 11 1.23 -3.66 -2.14
N LEU A 12 1.27 -2.67 -3.06
CA LEU A 12 0.08 -1.95 -3.49
C LEU A 12 -0.93 -2.85 -4.20
N LEU A 13 -0.47 -3.85 -4.97
CA LEU A 13 -1.35 -4.86 -5.58
C LEU A 13 -2.06 -5.71 -4.52
N LEU A 14 -1.37 -6.06 -3.43
CA LEU A 14 -1.98 -6.76 -2.29
C LEU A 14 -2.96 -5.88 -1.51
N LEU A 15 -2.71 -4.58 -1.45
CA LEU A 15 -3.54 -3.61 -0.74
C LEU A 15 -4.81 -3.21 -1.53
N ALA A 16 -4.73 -3.24 -2.87
CA ALA A 16 -5.77 -2.75 -3.76
C ALA A 16 -7.17 -3.36 -3.54
N PRO A 17 -7.33 -4.69 -3.29
CA PRO A 17 -8.65 -5.27 -3.02
C PRO A 17 -9.34 -4.66 -1.80
N PHE A 18 -8.58 -4.19 -0.81
CA PHE A 18 -9.12 -3.60 0.42
C PHE A 18 -9.46 -2.12 0.26
N LEU A 19 -8.65 -1.40 -0.52
CA LEU A 19 -8.73 0.06 -0.60
C LEU A 19 -9.49 0.59 -1.82
N VAL A 20 -9.65 -0.23 -2.86
CA VAL A 20 -10.17 0.20 -4.17
C VAL A 20 -11.45 -0.55 -4.55
N ALA A 21 -11.96 -1.42 -3.67
CA ALA A 21 -13.21 -2.15 -3.93
C ALA A 21 -14.35 -1.18 -4.34
N GLY A 22 -15.00 -1.50 -5.46
CA GLY A 22 -16.11 -0.69 -6.00
C GLY A 22 -15.73 0.62 -6.71
N LYS A 23 -14.45 0.95 -6.88
CA LYS A 23 -14.00 2.17 -7.60
C LYS A 23 -13.67 1.95 -9.08
N GLY A 24 -13.76 0.71 -9.56
CA GLY A 24 -13.42 0.32 -10.93
C GLY A 24 -11.94 0.49 -11.26
N PHE A 25 -11.59 0.32 -12.54
CA PHE A 25 -10.20 0.37 -12.99
C PHE A 25 -9.58 1.77 -12.87
N GLY A 26 -10.35 2.83 -13.12
CA GLY A 26 -9.88 4.21 -12.95
C GLY A 26 -9.47 4.53 -11.51
N GLY A 27 -10.26 4.08 -10.53
CA GLY A 27 -9.91 4.22 -9.12
C GLY A 27 -8.64 3.46 -8.75
N PHE A 28 -8.44 2.27 -9.32
CA PHE A 28 -7.22 1.49 -9.15
C PHE A 28 -5.99 2.23 -9.68
N LEU A 29 -6.07 2.76 -10.90
CA LEU A 29 -4.96 3.51 -11.48
C LEU A 29 -4.62 4.74 -10.66
N LEU A 30 -5.61 5.49 -10.19
CA LEU A 30 -5.39 6.68 -9.36
C LEU A 30 -4.77 6.32 -8.01
N PHE A 31 -5.29 5.30 -7.31
CA PHE A 31 -4.70 4.76 -6.08
C PHE A 31 -3.23 4.39 -6.29
N PHE A 32 -2.96 3.63 -7.35
CA PHE A 32 -1.65 3.09 -7.63
C PHE A 32 -0.65 4.21 -7.97
N ALA A 33 -1.03 5.13 -8.86
CA ALA A 33 -0.20 6.27 -9.25
C ALA A 33 0.07 7.21 -8.06
N LEU A 34 -0.96 7.54 -7.27
CA LEU A 34 -0.81 8.37 -6.07
C LEU A 34 0.15 7.73 -5.06
N SER A 35 -0.02 6.43 -4.78
CA SER A 35 0.81 5.72 -3.83
C SER A 35 2.25 5.58 -4.32
N MET A 36 2.45 5.32 -5.61
CA MET A 36 3.80 5.25 -6.20
C MET A 36 4.52 6.61 -6.21
N GLY A 37 3.78 7.71 -6.40
CA GLY A 37 4.33 9.07 -6.38
C GLY A 37 4.73 9.52 -4.98
N ILE A 38 3.97 9.13 -3.95
CA ILE A 38 4.26 9.44 -2.55
C ILE A 38 4.16 8.15 -1.72
N PRO A 39 5.26 7.35 -1.64
CA PRO A 39 5.24 6.08 -0.94
C PRO A 39 4.77 6.22 0.50
N VAL A 40 4.00 5.23 0.97
CA VAL A 40 3.34 5.16 2.28
C VAL A 40 2.22 6.19 2.43
N ALA A 41 2.53 7.49 2.31
CA ALA A 41 1.56 8.56 2.55
C ALA A 41 0.43 8.56 1.52
N GLY A 42 0.71 8.28 0.24
CA GLY A 42 -0.31 8.21 -0.81
C GLY A 42 -1.34 7.11 -0.55
N SER A 43 -0.90 5.93 -0.12
CA SER A 43 -1.80 4.83 0.26
C SER A 43 -2.62 5.13 1.53
N ILE A 44 -2.02 5.81 2.52
CA ILE A 44 -2.73 6.22 3.75
C ILE A 44 -3.77 7.30 3.42
N LEU A 45 -3.41 8.29 2.60
CA LEU A 45 -4.31 9.34 2.14
C LEU A 45 -5.50 8.73 1.40
N TRP A 46 -5.25 7.73 0.54
CA TRP A 46 -6.32 7.01 -0.13
C TRP A 46 -7.22 6.24 0.83
N ALA A 47 -6.62 5.50 1.77
CA ALA A 47 -7.36 4.77 2.79
C ALA A 47 -8.27 5.66 3.63
N TRP A 48 -7.86 6.91 3.86
CA TRP A 48 -8.63 7.87 4.64
C TRP A 48 -9.75 8.55 3.84
N LEU A 49 -9.47 8.99 2.60
CA LEU A 49 -10.38 9.85 1.85
C LEU A 49 -11.29 9.12 0.86
N TRP A 50 -10.80 8.04 0.23
CA TRP A 50 -11.48 7.43 -0.91
C TRP A 50 -11.83 5.97 -0.72
N ALA A 51 -11.16 5.23 0.18
CA ALA A 51 -11.46 3.82 0.41
C ALA A 51 -12.89 3.63 0.97
N PRO A 52 -13.60 2.57 0.55
CA PRO A 52 -14.96 2.30 0.99
C PRO A 52 -15.02 1.85 2.46
N GLY A 53 -16.15 2.04 3.13
CA GLY A 53 -16.38 1.54 4.49
C GLY A 53 -15.76 2.42 5.59
N ASN A 54 -15.21 1.79 6.62
CA ASN A 54 -14.69 2.50 7.80
C ASN A 54 -13.24 2.99 7.55
N SER A 55 -13.05 4.31 7.51
CA SER A 55 -11.76 4.94 7.25
C SER A 55 -10.69 4.57 8.27
N ALA A 56 -11.02 4.50 9.56
CA ALA A 56 -10.07 4.12 10.60
C ALA A 56 -9.60 2.66 10.43
N ALA A 57 -10.50 1.75 10.05
CA ALA A 57 -10.15 0.37 9.73
C ALA A 57 -9.24 0.29 8.50
N ASN A 58 -9.55 1.02 7.43
CA ASN A 58 -8.75 1.05 6.21
C ASN A 58 -7.34 1.59 6.46
N VAL A 59 -7.21 2.65 7.26
CA VAL A 59 -5.91 3.21 7.66
C VAL A 59 -5.12 2.20 8.49
N ARG A 60 -5.76 1.52 9.45
CA ARG A 60 -5.10 0.48 10.26
C ARG A 60 -4.59 -0.67 9.40
N VAL A 61 -5.40 -1.17 8.47
CA VAL A 61 -5.00 -2.23 7.52
C VAL A 61 -3.82 -1.74 6.68
N THR A 62 -3.90 -0.52 6.15
CA THR A 62 -2.80 0.09 5.37
C THR A 62 -1.50 0.11 6.16
N ILE A 63 -1.53 0.62 7.40
CA ILE A 63 -0.34 0.66 8.27
C ILE A 63 0.17 -0.75 8.56
N ALA A 64 -0.72 -1.70 8.89
CA ALA A 64 -0.33 -3.09 9.19
C ALA A 64 0.41 -3.75 8.02
N PHE A 65 -0.04 -3.55 6.79
CA PHE A 65 0.65 -4.06 5.59
C PHE A 65 2.01 -3.41 5.37
N HIS A 66 2.15 -2.11 5.63
CA HIS A 66 3.45 -1.44 5.54
C HIS A 66 4.43 -1.93 6.61
N VAL A 67 3.97 -2.10 7.85
CA VAL A 67 4.78 -2.66 8.95
C VAL A 67 5.19 -4.09 8.65
N LEU A 68 4.27 -4.90 8.10
CA LEU A 68 4.59 -6.27 7.67
C LEU A 68 5.65 -6.26 6.58
N ALA A 69 5.49 -5.45 5.53
CA ALA A 69 6.45 -5.35 4.44
C ALA A 69 7.83 -4.88 4.94
N ALA A 70 7.88 -3.89 5.82
CA ALA A 70 9.11 -3.41 6.44
C ALA A 70 9.78 -4.50 7.30
N SER A 71 8.99 -5.25 8.08
CA SER A 71 9.49 -6.37 8.89
C SER A 71 10.06 -7.49 8.02
N LEU A 72 9.38 -7.85 6.93
CA LEU A 72 9.86 -8.87 5.98
C LEU A 72 11.15 -8.42 5.29
N ALA A 73 11.23 -7.16 4.87
CA ALA A 73 12.45 -6.60 4.29
C ALA A 73 13.62 -6.62 5.30
N LEU A 74 13.35 -6.29 6.57
CA LEU A 74 14.36 -6.35 7.63
C LEU A 74 14.83 -7.77 7.90
N ILE A 75 13.91 -8.74 7.99
CA ILE A 75 14.25 -10.17 8.16
C ILE A 75 15.14 -10.64 7.02
N TRP A 76 14.77 -10.30 5.77
CA TRP A 76 15.57 -10.67 4.61
C TRP A 76 16.99 -10.09 4.67
N LEU A 77 17.11 -8.79 5.00
CA LEU A 77 18.42 -8.13 5.16
C LEU A 77 19.27 -8.80 6.24
N LEU A 78 18.68 -9.12 7.39
CA LEU A 78 19.38 -9.78 8.49
C LEU A 78 19.73 -11.24 8.19
N SER A 79 18.96 -11.92 7.32
CA SER A 79 19.25 -13.30 6.90
C SER A 79 20.35 -13.39 5.84
N ALA A 80 20.60 -12.30 5.13
CA ALA A 80 21.60 -12.22 4.06
C ALA A 80 22.93 -11.60 4.52
N ALA A 81 23.02 -11.16 5.78
CA ALA A 81 24.20 -10.60 6.42
C ALA A 81 24.99 -11.66 7.20
#